data_AF-A0A5K0X1G3-F1
#
_entry.id   AF-A0A5K0X1G3-F1
#
_cell.length_a   1.000
_cell.length_b   1.000
_cell.length_c   1.000
_cell.angle_alpha   90.00
_cell.angle_beta   90.00
_cell.angle_gamma   90.00
#
_symmetry.space_group_name_H-M   'P 1'
#
loop_
_entity.id
_entity.type
_entity.pdbx_description
1 polymer ?
#
loop_
_entity_poly.entity_id
_entity_poly.type
_entity_poly.pdbx_seq_one_letter_code
_entity_poly.pdbx_strand_id
1 'polypeptide(L)' 'VTTSIYNLILGKLYCDHYGTMRIQGNREYSCKLKFKEQSIIDRNPHQ' A
#
# COMPACT_ATOMS: atom_id res chain seq x y z
N VAL A 1 2.66 5.76 -5.18
CA VAL A 1 1.97 4.81 -4.30
C VAL A 1 0.51 5.19 -4.26
N THR A 2 -0.37 4.21 -4.22
CA THR A 2 -1.81 4.43 -4.12
C THR A 2 -2.31 3.81 -2.83
N THR A 3 -3.25 4.48 -2.16
CA THR A 3 -3.88 3.99 -0.94
C THR A 3 -5.35 3.71 -1.24
N SER A 4 -5.81 2.50 -0.98
CA SER A 4 -7.25 2.20 -0.99
C SER A 4 -7.77 2.19 0.43
N ILE A 5 -8.98 2.72 0.62
CA ILE A 5 -9.70 2.69 1.90
C ILE A 5 -10.97 1.87 1.68
N TYR A 6 -11.19 0.87 2.53
CA TYR A 6 -12.24 -0.12 2.38
C TYR A 6 -13.21 -0.11 3.54
N ASN A 7 -14.36 -0.77 3.37
CA ASN A 7 -15.41 -0.90 4.39
C ASN A 7 -15.97 0.45 4.87
N LEU A 8 -16.08 1.43 3.95
CA LEU A 8 -16.64 2.77 4.25
C LEU A 8 -18.12 2.74 4.70
N ILE A 9 -18.84 1.67 4.38
CA ILE A 9 -20.28 1.54 4.65
C ILE A 9 -20.56 0.59 5.82
N LEU A 10 -19.92 -0.59 5.84
CA LEU A 10 -20.14 -1.61 6.85
C LEU A 10 -18.87 -2.44 7.10
N GLY A 11 -18.63 -2.80 8.36
CA GLY A 11 -17.47 -3.59 8.79
C GLY A 11 -16.37 -2.72 9.40
N LYS A 12 -15.23 -3.34 9.74
CA LYS A 12 -14.06 -2.62 10.24
C LYS A 12 -13.37 -1.89 9.10
N LEU A 13 -13.18 -0.59 9.23
CA LEU A 13 -12.41 0.23 8.30
C LEU A 13 -10.96 -0.30 8.22
N TYR A 14 -10.42 -0.38 7.01
CA TYR A 14 -9.00 -0.67 6.80
C TYR A 14 -8.51 -0.01 5.52
N CYS A 15 -7.19 0.12 5.40
CA CYS A 15 -6.54 0.62 4.21
C CYS A 15 -5.40 -0.29 3.79
N ASP A 16 -5.10 -0.28 2.49
CA ASP A 16 -3.89 -0.88 1.93
C ASP A 16 -3.09 0.16 1.14
N HIS A 17 -1.85 -0.21 0.82
CA HIS A 17 -1.01 0.55 -0.10
C HIS A 17 -0.49 -0.38 -1.19
N TYR A 18 -0.55 0.08 -2.44
CA TYR A 18 -0.02 -0.66 -3.58
C TYR A 18 0.69 0.27 -4.58
N GLY A 19 1.36 -0.36 -5.54
CA GLY A 19 2.12 0.33 -6.58
C GLY A 19 3.52 0.72 -6.15
N THR A 20 4.12 1.66 -6.88
CA THR A 20 5.50 2.11 -6.64
C THR A 20 5.53 3.47 -5.95
N MET A 21 6.36 3.62 -4.93
CA MET A 21 6.82 4.90 -4.41
C MET A 21 8.24 5.17 -4.91
N ARG A 22 8.47 6.37 -5.45
CA ARG A 22 9.81 6.84 -5.82
C ARG A 22 10.23 7.91 -4.83
N ILE A 23 11.36 7.69 -4.19
CA ILE A 23 11.97 8.63 -3.24
C ILE A 23 13.18 9.24 -3.94
N GLN A 24 13.20 10.57 -4.04
CA GLN A 24 14.32 11.34 -4.59
C GLN A 24 15.06 12.01 -3.43
N GLY A 25 16.34 11.68 -3.27
CA GLY A 25 17.26 12.36 -2.37
C GLY A 25 18.03 13.45 -3.11
N ASN A 26 19.00 14.04 -2.43
CA ASN A 26 19.91 15.03 -3.05
C ASN A 26 20.76 14.38 -4.16
N ARG A 27 21.19 15.18 -5.14
CA ARG A 27 21.95 14.74 -6.33
C ARG A 27 21.20 13.64 -7.09
N GLU A 28 21.87 12.52 -7.35
CA GLU A 28 21.33 11.39 -8.11
C GLU A 28 20.86 10.23 -7.21
N TYR A 29 20.84 10.42 -5.89
CA TYR A 29 20.33 9.38 -5.00
C TYR A 29 18.82 9.25 -5.17
N SER A 30 18.38 8.07 -5.57
CA SER A 30 16.96 7.75 -5.59
C SER A 30 16.73 6.30 -5.20
N CYS A 31 15.55 6.04 -4.64
CA CYS A 31 15.11 4.70 -4.27
C CYS A 31 13.70 4.45 -4.81
N LYS A 32 13.43 3.21 -5.19
CA LYS A 32 12.13 2.73 -5.64
C LYS A 32 11.62 1.69 -4.65
N LEU A 33 10.56 2.03 -3.92
CA LEU A 33 9.88 1.11 -3.02
C LEU A 33 8.63 0.54 -3.72
N LYS A 34 8.55 -0.78 -3.87
CA LYS A 34 7.40 -1.46 -4.47
C LYS A 34 6.50 -2.02 -3.37
N PHE A 35 5.29 -1.49 -3.27
CA PHE A 35 4.22 -2.05 -2.48
C PHE A 35 3.54 -3.15 -3.30
N LYS A 36 3.52 -4.36 -2.75
CA LYS A 36 2.82 -5.48 -3.39
C LYS A 36 1.32 -5.24 -3.27
N GLU A 37 0.61 -5.43 -4.36
CA GLU A 37 -0.84 -5.51 -4.32
C GLU A 37 -1.21 -6.74 -3.49
N GLN A 38 -1.89 -6.52 -2.36
CA GLN A 38 -2.40 -7.62 -1.55
C GLN A 38 -3.63 -8.18 -2.28
N SER A 39 -3.60 -9.49 -2.55
CA SER A 39 -4.81 -10.15 -3.00
C SER A 39 -5.84 -10.10 -1.86
N ILE A 40 -7.12 -9.91 -2.20
CA ILE A 40 -8.21 -9.90 -1.21
C ILE A 40 -8.26 -11.21 -0.41
N ILE A 41 -7.68 -12.29 -0.95
CA ILE A 41 -7.72 -13.67 -0.44
C ILE A 41 -6.51 -14.01 0.43
N ASP A 42 -5.31 -13.46 0.19
CA ASP A 42 -4.09 -13.69 1.00
C ASP A 42 -4.05 -12.86 2.30
N ARG A 43 -5.22 -12.56 2.87
CA ARG A 43 -5.28 -11.84 4.14
C ARG A 43 -4.81 -12.75 5.26
N ASN A 44 -3.69 -12.39 5.87
CA ASN A 44 -3.34 -12.90 7.19
C ASN A 44 -4.40 -12.36 8.18
N PRO A 45 -5.18 -13.21 8.86
CA PRO A 45 -6.24 -12.77 9.79
C PRO A 45 -5.72 -12.01 11.02
N HIS A 46 -4.40 -11.90 11.18
CA HIS A 46 -3.74 -11.23 12.29
C HIS A 46 -3.24 -9.80 11.97
N GLN A 47 -3.53 -9.25 10.78
CA GLN A 47 -3.35 -7.83 10.47
C GLN A 47 -4.67 -7.06 10.48
#